data_AF-A0A8G0P4L7-F1
#
_entry.id   AF-A0A8G0P4L7-F1
#
_cell.length_a   1.000
_cell.length_b   1.000
_cell.length_c   1.000
_cell.angle_alpha   90.00
_cell.angle_beta   90.00
_cell.angle_gamma   90.00
#
_symmetry.space_group_name_H-M   'P 1'
#
loop_
_entity.id
_entity.type
_entity.pdbx_description
1 polymer ?
#
loop_
_entity_poly.entity_id
_entity_poly.type
_entity_poly.pdbx_seq_one_letter_code
_entity_poly.pdbx_strand_id
1 'polypeptide(L)'
;MVSKSLTRTPSLKIYFLKRAKRILPAYIITIIFSVVILSSISTLSFWDYFTNKMTCRYFFWNLFFLNFLEPCLPNVFATNPLPFVNGSLWTMKIEEGFYLTLPILFYFIKKSKKETLVLAFVYFISILYSYIMLELLHLPLLEKQLPGKLAYFAIGIYIYLNFDFFIQNKKAFLVGAWFLFFIQLYYLNNDLFFPFTLGITVLFLAYSLPF
;
A
#
# COMPACT_ATOMS: atom_id res chain seq x y z
N MET A 1 9.16 -5.66 -10.11
CA MET A 1 7.71 -5.72 -9.83
C MET A 1 7.35 -6.98 -9.07
N VAL A 2 6.42 -6.88 -8.12
CA VAL A 2 5.96 -8.00 -7.27
C VAL A 2 5.36 -9.15 -8.09
N SER A 3 4.71 -8.83 -9.23
CA SER A 3 4.20 -9.79 -10.23
C SER A 3 5.24 -10.81 -10.72
N LYS A 4 6.49 -10.39 -10.96
CA LYS A 4 7.60 -11.25 -11.43
C LYS A 4 7.98 -12.35 -10.43
N SER A 5 7.61 -12.19 -9.16
CA SER A 5 7.90 -13.18 -8.12
C SER A 5 6.89 -14.32 -8.07
N LEU A 6 5.63 -14.06 -8.42
CA LEU A 6 4.58 -15.06 -8.45
C LEU A 6 4.77 -16.01 -9.64
N THR A 7 5.17 -15.50 -10.80
CA THR A 7 5.43 -16.30 -12.00
C THR A 7 6.62 -17.26 -11.86
N ARG A 8 7.54 -17.02 -10.91
CA ARG A 8 8.73 -17.85 -10.67
C ARG A 8 8.57 -18.87 -9.53
N THR A 9 7.42 -18.92 -8.85
CA THR A 9 7.25 -19.78 -7.66
C THR A 9 6.27 -20.92 -7.94
N PRO A 10 6.65 -22.19 -7.71
CA PRO A 10 5.84 -23.35 -8.09
C PRO A 10 4.59 -23.57 -7.22
N SER A 11 4.52 -22.98 -6.01
CA SER A 11 3.34 -23.11 -5.13
C SER A 11 3.07 -21.83 -4.33
N LEU A 12 1.78 -21.57 -4.07
CA LEU A 12 1.32 -20.43 -3.26
C LEU A 12 1.89 -20.48 -1.84
N LYS A 13 2.02 -21.68 -1.26
CA LYS A 13 2.61 -21.88 0.07
C LYS A 13 4.06 -21.40 0.13
N ILE A 14 4.87 -21.74 -0.86
CA ILE A 14 6.28 -21.29 -0.92
C ILE A 14 6.34 -19.76 -1.13
N TYR A 15 5.43 -19.21 -1.94
CA TYR A 15 5.34 -17.77 -2.16
C TYR A 15 5.08 -17.02 -0.84
N PHE A 16 4.04 -17.41 -0.08
CA PHE A 16 3.73 -16.78 1.19
C PHE A 16 4.84 -16.96 2.22
N LEU A 17 5.44 -18.15 2.31
CA LEU A 17 6.53 -18.40 3.25
C LEU A 17 7.76 -17.52 2.97
N LYS A 18 8.13 -17.33 1.69
CA LYS A 18 9.24 -16.45 1.30
C LYS A 18 8.98 -14.99 1.66
N ARG A 19 7.72 -14.54 1.56
CA ARG A 19 7.32 -13.16 1.90
C ARG A 19 7.27 -12.95 3.41
N ALA A 20 6.64 -13.88 4.12
CA ALA A 20 6.60 -13.90 5.58
C ALA A 20 8.01 -13.85 6.21
N LYS A 21 8.93 -14.69 5.74
CA LYS A 21 10.33 -14.70 6.22
C LYS A 21 11.10 -13.41 5.92
N ARG A 22 10.70 -12.66 4.89
CA ARG A 22 11.35 -11.39 4.54
C ARG A 22 10.87 -10.25 5.42
N ILE A 23 9.60 -10.21 5.78
CA ILE A 23 8.97 -9.03 6.39
C ILE A 23 8.70 -9.21 7.88
N LEU A 24 8.13 -10.35 8.29
CA LEU A 24 7.70 -10.56 9.67
C LEU A 24 8.84 -10.41 10.70
N PRO A 25 10.06 -10.94 10.48
CA PRO A 25 11.12 -10.80 11.49
C PRO A 25 11.46 -9.34 11.77
N ALA A 26 11.74 -8.55 10.72
CA ALA A 26 12.07 -7.14 10.87
C ALA A 26 10.90 -6.33 11.46
N TYR A 27 9.66 -6.66 11.07
CA TYR A 27 8.46 -5.97 11.53
C TYR A 27 8.19 -6.20 13.03
N ILE A 28 8.22 -7.46 13.48
CA ILE A 28 8.03 -7.84 14.89
C ILE A 28 9.14 -7.21 15.75
N ILE A 29 10.39 -7.31 15.29
CA ILE A 29 11.54 -6.72 15.97
C ILE A 29 11.34 -5.21 16.12
N THR A 30 10.91 -4.51 15.08
CA THR A 30 10.63 -3.06 15.12
C THR A 30 9.57 -2.73 16.18
N ILE A 31 8.46 -3.48 16.23
CA ILE A 31 7.40 -3.25 17.23
C ILE A 31 7.94 -3.44 18.65
N ILE A 32 8.67 -4.53 18.90
CA ILE A 32 9.26 -4.81 20.21
C ILE A 32 10.23 -3.70 20.60
N PHE A 33 11.14 -3.32 19.70
CA PHE A 33 12.09 -2.24 19.95
C PHE A 33 11.39 -0.92 20.22
N SER A 34 10.31 -0.60 19.51
CA SER A 34 9.57 0.64 19.76
C SER A 34 8.88 0.63 21.11
N VAL A 35 8.27 -0.48 21.53
CA VAL A 35 7.66 -0.57 22.86
C VAL A 35 8.73 -0.47 23.96
N VAL A 36 9.86 -1.15 23.80
CA VAL A 36 10.92 -1.20 24.83
C VAL A 36 11.76 0.08 24.89
N ILE A 37 12.21 0.60 23.75
CA ILE A 37 13.06 1.80 23.73
C ILE A 37 12.24 3.03 24.09
N LEU A 38 11.03 3.18 23.55
CA LEU A 38 10.21 4.37 23.79
C LEU A 38 9.57 4.40 25.18
N SER A 39 9.64 3.31 25.95
CA SER A 39 9.26 3.35 27.37
C SER A 39 10.12 4.35 28.16
N SER A 40 11.38 4.58 27.74
CA SER A 40 12.27 5.57 28.36
C SER A 40 11.91 7.03 28.06
N ILE A 41 11.10 7.25 27.02
CA ILE A 41 10.60 8.58 26.62
C ILE A 41 9.26 8.89 27.30
N SER A 42 8.50 7.85 27.65
CA SER A 42 7.22 8.01 28.35
C SER A 42 7.42 8.63 29.74
N THR A 43 6.45 9.44 30.16
CA THR A 43 6.43 10.01 31.52
C THR A 43 5.88 9.02 32.57
N LEU A 44 5.41 7.84 32.15
CA LEU A 44 4.94 6.78 33.05
C LEU A 44 6.12 6.04 33.71
N SER A 45 5.88 5.49 34.90
CA SER A 45 6.81 4.54 35.50
C SER A 45 6.94 3.29 34.62
N PHE A 46 8.06 2.57 34.74
CA PHE A 46 8.31 1.36 33.94
C PHE A 46 7.16 0.34 34.04
N TRP A 47 6.72 0.03 35.26
CA TRP A 47 5.62 -0.94 35.48
C TRP A 47 4.29 -0.44 34.95
N ASP A 48 3.96 0.84 35.18
CA ASP A 48 2.71 1.43 34.70
C ASP A 48 2.66 1.49 33.18
N TYR A 49 3.81 1.69 32.52
CA TYR A 49 3.92 1.72 31.07
C TYR A 49 3.58 0.36 30.43
N PHE A 50 4.19 -0.73 30.91
CA PHE A 50 4.01 -2.06 30.33
C PHE A 50 2.67 -2.70 30.68
N THR A 51 2.07 -2.31 31.80
CA THR A 51 0.70 -2.74 32.19
C THR A 51 -0.40 -1.84 31.60
N ASN A 52 -0.02 -0.71 30.99
CA ASN A 52 -0.98 0.20 30.38
C ASN A 52 -1.74 -0.48 29.24
N LYS A 53 -3.07 -0.37 29.27
CA LYS A 53 -3.96 -0.89 28.22
C LYS A 53 -3.58 -0.37 26.82
N MET A 54 -3.10 0.86 26.71
CA MET A 54 -2.66 1.47 25.47
C MET A 54 -1.41 0.79 24.91
N THR A 55 -0.40 0.51 25.75
CA THR A 55 0.80 -0.23 25.35
C THR A 55 0.45 -1.65 24.90
N CYS A 56 -0.41 -2.35 25.64
CA CYS A 56 -0.86 -3.69 25.25
C CYS A 56 -1.64 -3.69 23.93
N ARG A 57 -2.54 -2.71 23.74
CA ARG A 57 -3.29 -2.52 22.48
C ARG A 57 -2.35 -2.19 21.33
N TYR A 58 -1.38 -1.30 21.53
CA TYR A 58 -0.40 -0.95 20.52
C TYR A 58 0.35 -2.20 20.08
N PHE A 59 0.92 -2.94 21.03
CA PHE A 59 1.66 -4.16 20.74
C PHE A 59 0.79 -5.18 19.99
N PHE A 60 -0.41 -5.47 20.50
CA PHE A 60 -1.33 -6.44 19.90
C PHE A 60 -1.77 -6.04 18.48
N TRP A 61 -2.32 -4.84 18.30
CA TRP A 61 -2.84 -4.43 17.00
C TRP A 61 -1.73 -4.25 15.95
N ASN A 62 -0.56 -3.76 16.36
CA ASN A 62 0.56 -3.62 15.43
C ASN A 62 1.04 -5.00 14.96
N LEU A 63 1.08 -6.05 15.80
CA LEU A 63 1.45 -7.40 15.36
C LEU A 63 0.54 -7.96 14.24
N PHE A 64 -0.72 -7.54 14.20
CA PHE A 64 -1.68 -7.93 13.15
C PHE A 64 -1.73 -6.93 11.98
N PHE A 65 -0.78 -6.01 11.86
CA PHE A 65 -0.77 -4.93 10.86
C PHE A 65 -1.96 -3.96 10.96
N LEU A 66 -2.65 -3.95 12.11
CA LEU A 66 -3.80 -3.09 12.41
C LEU A 66 -3.39 -1.84 13.19
N ASN A 67 -2.23 -1.27 12.85
CA ASN A 67 -1.65 -0.08 13.50
C ASN A 67 -2.57 1.14 13.54
N PHE A 68 -3.59 1.19 12.69
CA PHE A 68 -4.57 2.28 12.66
C PHE A 68 -5.56 2.23 13.83
N LEU A 69 -5.71 1.08 14.51
CA LEU A 69 -6.55 0.92 15.70
C LEU A 69 -5.86 1.45 16.96
N GLU A 70 -4.53 1.40 17.00
CA GLU A 70 -3.72 1.95 18.10
C GLU A 70 -2.32 2.35 17.56
N PRO A 71 -2.16 3.59 17.07
CA PRO A 71 -0.89 4.05 16.47
C PRO A 71 0.06 4.69 17.47
N CYS A 72 -0.36 4.89 18.71
CA CYS A 72 0.36 5.67 19.70
C CYS A 72 0.75 4.81 20.90
N LEU A 73 1.81 5.23 21.61
CA LEU A 73 2.19 4.69 22.91
C LEU A 73 1.87 5.73 24.00
N PRO A 74 1.56 5.30 25.24
CA PRO A 74 1.10 6.22 26.26
C PRO A 74 2.19 7.23 26.65
N ASN A 75 1.84 8.52 26.60
CA ASN A 75 2.71 9.66 26.89
C ASN A 75 4.02 9.72 26.09
N VAL A 76 4.12 8.97 24.99
CA VAL A 76 5.24 9.06 24.05
C VAL A 76 4.89 10.12 23.01
N PHE A 77 5.77 11.12 22.83
CA PHE A 77 5.55 12.25 21.93
C PHE A 77 4.25 13.04 22.18
N ALA A 78 3.78 13.13 23.42
CA ALA A 78 2.50 13.76 23.76
C ALA A 78 2.38 15.24 23.34
N THR A 79 3.50 15.94 23.17
CA THR A 79 3.56 17.32 22.70
C THR A 79 3.54 17.47 21.17
N ASN A 80 3.65 16.36 20.44
CA ASN A 80 3.61 16.36 18.98
C ASN A 80 2.16 16.36 18.49
N PRO A 81 1.78 17.23 17.54
CA PRO A 81 0.45 17.21 16.91
C PRO A 81 0.05 15.85 16.33
N LEU A 82 1.03 15.04 15.92
CA LEU A 82 0.83 13.68 15.41
C LEU A 82 1.69 12.70 16.24
N PRO A 83 1.19 12.21 17.40
CA PRO A 83 1.95 11.36 18.31
C PRO A 83 2.06 9.89 17.83
N PHE A 84 2.08 9.69 16.52
CA PHE A 84 2.12 8.35 15.91
C PHE A 84 3.53 7.77 16.01
N VAL A 85 3.61 6.54 16.49
CA VAL A 85 4.86 5.79 16.58
C VAL A 85 5.01 4.92 15.35
N ASN A 86 6.18 4.99 14.72
CA ASN A 86 6.53 4.25 13.51
C ASN A 86 5.58 4.48 12.32
N GLY A 87 5.57 5.72 11.80
CA GLY A 87 4.81 6.06 10.58
C GLY A 87 5.09 5.13 9.39
N SER A 88 6.29 4.55 9.29
CA SER A 88 6.67 3.59 8.25
C SER A 88 5.86 2.28 8.29
N LEU A 89 5.31 1.86 9.44
CA LEU A 89 4.49 0.63 9.51
C LEU A 89 3.18 0.79 8.72
N TRP A 90 2.73 2.03 8.49
CA TRP A 90 1.51 2.32 7.74
C TRP A 90 1.61 1.98 6.26
N THR A 91 2.80 2.04 5.66
CA THR A 91 3.00 1.64 4.27
C THR A 91 3.23 0.14 4.17
N MET A 92 3.92 -0.47 5.15
CA MET A 92 4.21 -1.90 5.19
C MET A 92 2.94 -2.78 5.14
N LYS A 93 1.88 -2.39 5.85
CA LYS A 93 0.60 -3.13 5.82
C LYS A 93 -0.03 -3.19 4.42
N ILE A 94 0.12 -2.13 3.63
CA ILE A 94 -0.40 -2.08 2.26
C ILE A 94 0.41 -3.01 1.36
N GLU A 95 1.73 -3.06 1.56
CA GLU A 95 2.61 -4.00 0.86
C GLU A 95 2.20 -5.47 1.12
N GLU A 96 1.96 -5.83 2.38
CA GLU A 96 1.44 -7.16 2.74
C GLU A 96 0.08 -7.45 2.10
N GLY A 97 -0.81 -6.47 2.12
CA GLY A 97 -2.09 -6.55 1.42
C GLY A 97 -1.92 -6.83 -0.08
N PHE A 98 -0.95 -6.22 -0.76
CA PHE A 98 -0.65 -6.53 -2.16
C PHE A 98 -0.09 -7.95 -2.35
N TYR A 99 0.70 -8.47 -1.41
CA TYR A 99 1.16 -9.87 -1.48
C TYR A 99 0.00 -10.87 -1.38
N LEU A 100 -1.02 -10.57 -0.58
CA LEU A 100 -2.23 -11.38 -0.45
C LEU A 100 -3.15 -11.27 -1.67
N THR A 101 -3.32 -10.07 -2.23
CA THR A 101 -4.24 -9.84 -3.36
C THR A 101 -3.69 -10.34 -4.69
N LEU A 102 -2.36 -10.33 -4.86
CA LEU A 102 -1.71 -10.69 -6.13
C LEU A 102 -2.07 -12.11 -6.62
N PRO A 103 -1.99 -13.19 -5.82
CA PRO A 103 -2.42 -14.52 -6.25
C PRO A 103 -3.87 -14.58 -6.72
N ILE A 104 -4.77 -13.91 -6.00
CA ILE A 104 -6.21 -13.86 -6.32
C ILE A 104 -6.40 -13.18 -7.68
N LEU A 105 -5.75 -12.03 -7.87
CA LEU A 105 -5.82 -11.28 -9.12
C LEU A 105 -5.29 -12.09 -10.31
N PHE A 106 -4.14 -12.74 -10.15
CA PHE A 106 -3.56 -13.59 -11.20
C PHE A 106 -4.41 -14.83 -11.49
N TYR A 107 -5.09 -15.39 -10.50
CA TYR A 107 -6.08 -16.46 -10.71
C TYR A 107 -7.21 -15.99 -11.62
N PHE A 108 -7.80 -14.82 -11.35
CA PHE A 108 -8.87 -14.25 -12.17
C PHE A 108 -8.40 -13.86 -13.58
N ILE A 109 -7.21 -13.27 -13.71
CA ILE A 109 -6.60 -12.95 -15.02
C ILE A 109 -6.45 -14.22 -15.87
N LYS A 110 -5.90 -15.29 -15.31
CA LYS A 110 -5.73 -16.56 -16.02
C LYS A 110 -7.06 -17.21 -16.38
N LYS A 111 -8.04 -17.16 -15.47
CA LYS A 111 -9.37 -17.75 -15.68
C LYS A 111 -10.18 -17.01 -16.75
N SER A 112 -10.13 -15.68 -16.75
CA SER A 112 -10.91 -14.87 -17.70
C SER A 112 -10.29 -14.81 -19.09
N LYS A 113 -8.97 -15.02 -19.21
CA LYS A 113 -8.16 -14.74 -20.42
C LYS A 113 -8.30 -13.30 -20.94
N LYS A 114 -8.86 -12.39 -20.13
CA LYS A 114 -9.12 -10.98 -20.45
C LYS A 114 -8.47 -10.11 -19.39
N GLU A 115 -7.14 -10.07 -19.40
CA GLU A 115 -6.32 -9.37 -18.42
C GLU A 115 -6.72 -7.90 -18.26
N THR A 116 -6.88 -7.18 -19.36
CA THR A 116 -7.24 -5.75 -19.36
C THR A 116 -8.57 -5.49 -18.69
N LEU A 117 -9.58 -6.35 -18.93
CA LEU A 117 -10.90 -6.18 -18.30
C LEU A 117 -10.85 -6.42 -16.80
N VAL A 118 -10.13 -7.44 -16.34
CA VAL A 118 -9.99 -7.73 -14.91
C VAL A 118 -9.27 -6.58 -14.21
N LEU A 119 -8.20 -6.06 -14.80
CA LEU A 119 -7.45 -4.94 -14.23
C LEU A 119 -8.23 -3.63 -14.28
N ALA A 120 -8.98 -3.36 -15.36
CA ALA A 120 -9.87 -2.20 -15.45
C ALA A 120 -10.99 -2.25 -14.41
N PHE A 121 -11.57 -3.44 -14.16
CA PHE A 121 -12.56 -3.63 -13.12
C PHE A 121 -11.99 -3.36 -11.71
N VAL A 122 -10.81 -3.91 -11.41
CA VAL A 122 -10.12 -3.67 -10.13
C VAL A 122 -9.77 -2.21 -9.95
N TYR A 123 -9.31 -1.55 -11.03
CA TYR A 123 -9.06 -0.11 -11.04
C TYR A 123 -10.32 0.68 -10.68
N PHE A 124 -11.43 0.40 -11.37
CA PHE A 124 -12.69 1.10 -11.15
C PHE A 124 -13.23 0.89 -9.73
N ILE A 125 -13.22 -0.34 -9.22
CA ILE A 125 -13.65 -0.62 -7.83
C ILE A 125 -12.76 0.10 -6.82
N SER A 126 -11.45 0.12 -7.04
CA SER A 126 -10.51 0.83 -6.16
C SER A 126 -10.84 2.32 -6.09
N ILE A 127 -11.07 2.97 -7.24
CA ILE A 127 -11.41 4.40 -7.28
C ILE A 127 -12.79 4.65 -6.66
N LEU A 128 -13.78 3.81 -7.00
CA LEU A 128 -15.13 3.93 -6.44
C LEU A 128 -15.10 3.81 -4.92
N TYR A 129 -14.35 2.85 -4.38
CA TYR A 129 -14.16 2.71 -2.94
C TYR A 129 -13.50 3.96 -2.34
N SER A 130 -12.41 4.45 -2.93
CA SER A 130 -11.74 5.67 -2.45
C SER A 130 -12.68 6.87 -2.45
N TYR A 131 -13.47 7.05 -3.51
CA TYR A 131 -14.47 8.12 -3.60
C TYR A 131 -15.53 7.99 -2.50
N ILE A 132 -16.10 6.79 -2.31
CA ILE A 132 -17.10 6.56 -1.26
C ILE A 132 -16.51 6.84 0.13
N MET A 133 -15.30 6.35 0.41
CA MET A 133 -14.68 6.55 1.73
C MET A 133 -14.33 8.01 1.99
N LEU A 134 -13.87 8.75 0.98
CA LEU A 134 -13.40 10.14 1.16
C LEU A 134 -14.55 11.15 1.10
N GLU A 135 -15.37 11.09 0.05
CA GLU A 135 -16.37 12.11 -0.26
C GLU A 135 -17.72 11.82 0.39
N LEU A 136 -18.14 10.55 0.43
CA LEU A 136 -19.46 10.19 0.96
C LEU A 136 -19.44 9.91 2.47
N LEU A 137 -18.41 9.20 2.95
CA LEU A 137 -18.34 8.76 4.35
C LEU A 137 -17.37 9.58 5.21
N HIS A 138 -16.51 10.41 4.62
CA HIS A 138 -15.49 11.20 5.31
C HIS A 138 -14.56 10.38 6.23
N LEU A 139 -14.19 9.17 5.78
CA LEU A 139 -13.30 8.23 6.45
C LEU A 139 -11.95 8.11 5.72
N PRO A 140 -11.07 9.15 5.78
CA PRO A 140 -9.81 9.19 5.04
C PRO A 140 -8.82 8.09 5.50
N LEU A 141 -9.00 7.54 6.70
CA LEU A 141 -8.18 6.45 7.20
C LEU A 141 -8.46 5.12 6.51
N LEU A 142 -9.71 4.89 6.08
CA LEU A 142 -10.12 3.70 5.36
C LEU A 142 -9.83 3.82 3.87
N GLU A 143 -9.97 5.02 3.29
CA GLU A 143 -9.52 5.33 1.92
C GLU A 143 -8.06 4.90 1.69
N LYS A 144 -7.20 5.16 2.68
CA LYS A 144 -5.77 4.81 2.62
C LYS A 144 -5.48 3.31 2.69
N GLN A 145 -6.48 2.48 2.95
CA GLN A 145 -6.35 1.03 3.06
C GLN A 145 -6.76 0.32 1.76
N LEU A 146 -6.61 -1.00 1.72
CA LEU A 146 -7.20 -1.78 0.63
C LEU A 146 -8.72 -1.82 0.81
N PRO A 147 -9.51 -1.74 -0.28
CA PRO A 147 -9.09 -1.78 -1.68
C PRO A 147 -8.67 -0.43 -2.30
N GLY A 148 -8.75 0.71 -1.59
CA GLY A 148 -8.55 2.06 -2.15
C GLY A 148 -7.23 2.30 -2.89
N LYS A 149 -6.16 1.56 -2.56
CA LYS A 149 -4.86 1.65 -3.26
C LYS A 149 -4.60 0.59 -4.34
N LEU A 150 -5.59 -0.26 -4.66
CA LEU A 150 -5.44 -1.29 -5.71
C LEU A 150 -5.30 -0.69 -7.12
N ALA A 151 -5.80 0.51 -7.38
CA ALA A 151 -5.67 1.19 -8.66
C ALA A 151 -4.20 1.32 -9.11
N TYR A 152 -3.32 1.78 -8.21
CA TYR A 152 -1.88 1.89 -8.45
C TYR A 152 -1.26 0.53 -8.79
N PHE A 153 -1.69 -0.50 -8.09
CA PHE A 153 -1.20 -1.86 -8.28
C PHE A 153 -1.66 -2.46 -9.62
N ALA A 154 -2.91 -2.21 -10.00
CA ALA A 154 -3.48 -2.69 -11.27
C ALA A 154 -2.74 -2.12 -12.48
N ILE A 155 -2.38 -0.83 -12.46
CA ILE A 155 -1.59 -0.20 -13.53
C ILE A 155 -0.20 -0.83 -13.64
N GLY A 156 0.47 -1.03 -12.50
CA GLY A 156 1.77 -1.68 -12.48
C GLY A 156 1.73 -3.10 -13.07
N ILE A 157 0.67 -3.86 -12.80
CA ILE A 157 0.48 -5.20 -13.39
C ILE A 157 0.15 -5.11 -14.88
N TYR A 158 -0.68 -4.16 -15.30
CA TYR A 158 -1.00 -3.97 -16.71
C TYR A 158 0.28 -3.69 -17.53
N ILE A 159 1.11 -2.77 -17.06
CA ILE A 159 2.38 -2.42 -17.71
C ILE A 159 3.36 -3.59 -17.66
N TYR A 160 3.38 -4.37 -16.57
CA TYR A 160 4.20 -5.59 -16.50
C TYR A 160 3.83 -6.61 -17.58
N LEU A 161 2.53 -6.85 -17.79
CA LEU A 161 2.03 -7.81 -18.78
C LEU A 161 2.23 -7.30 -20.21
N ASN A 162 2.12 -5.98 -20.41
CA ASN A 162 2.21 -5.32 -21.72
C ASN A 162 3.51 -4.49 -21.84
N PHE A 163 4.62 -5.02 -21.29
CA PHE A 163 5.85 -4.25 -21.11
C PHE A 163 6.46 -3.79 -22.44
N ASP A 164 6.56 -4.68 -23.43
CA ASP A 164 7.14 -4.36 -24.73
C ASP A 164 6.33 -3.28 -25.45
N PHE A 165 4.99 -3.39 -25.40
CA PHE A 165 4.08 -2.40 -25.94
C PHE A 165 4.22 -1.03 -25.24
N PHE A 166 4.36 -1.03 -23.92
CA PHE A 166 4.60 0.20 -23.15
C PHE A 166 5.93 0.86 -23.53
N ILE A 167 7.02 0.11 -23.59
CA ILE A 167 8.34 0.67 -23.91
C ILE A 167 8.39 1.28 -25.31
N GLN A 168 7.79 0.62 -26.30
CA GLN A 168 7.70 1.15 -27.67
C GLN A 168 6.92 2.47 -27.72
N ASN A 169 5.89 2.63 -26.88
CA ASN A 169 4.96 3.76 -26.91
C ASN A 169 5.11 4.71 -25.71
N LYS A 170 6.19 4.62 -24.93
CA LYS A 170 6.30 5.25 -23.60
C LYS A 170 6.09 6.77 -23.61
N LYS A 171 6.49 7.46 -24.68
CA LYS A 171 6.27 8.91 -24.84
C LYS A 171 4.80 9.24 -25.05
N ALA A 172 4.08 8.46 -25.86
CA ALA A 172 2.65 8.66 -26.08
C ALA A 172 1.84 8.40 -24.80
N PHE A 173 2.19 7.35 -24.06
CA PHE A 173 1.63 7.09 -22.74
C PHE A 173 1.85 8.25 -21.77
N LEU A 174 3.06 8.83 -21.73
CA LEU A 174 3.36 9.98 -20.89
C LEU A 174 2.51 11.20 -21.27
N VAL A 175 2.43 11.55 -22.56
CA VAL A 175 1.60 12.68 -23.03
C VAL A 175 0.14 12.46 -22.67
N GLY A 176 -0.41 11.27 -22.93
CA GLY A 176 -1.79 10.92 -22.57
C GLY A 176 -2.04 10.99 -21.06
N ALA A 177 -1.11 10.48 -20.25
CA ALA A 177 -1.19 10.51 -18.79
C ALA A 177 -1.21 11.94 -18.21
N TRP A 178 -0.37 12.83 -18.73
CA TRP A 178 -0.34 14.23 -18.30
C TRP A 178 -1.56 15.00 -18.81
N PHE A 179 -2.02 14.73 -20.03
CA PHE A 179 -3.27 15.30 -20.53
C PHE A 179 -4.46 14.94 -19.63
N LEU A 180 -4.61 13.67 -19.26
CA LEU A 180 -5.64 13.22 -18.32
C LEU A 180 -5.48 13.84 -16.92
N PHE A 181 -4.25 14.03 -16.46
CA PHE A 181 -3.97 14.70 -15.19
C PHE A 181 -4.41 16.17 -15.20
N PHE A 182 -4.13 16.91 -16.27
CA PHE A 182 -4.61 18.28 -16.41
C PHE A 182 -6.13 18.33 -16.49
N ILE A 183 -6.77 17.44 -17.25
CA ILE A 183 -8.24 17.34 -17.25
C ILE A 183 -8.77 17.11 -15.82
N GLN A 184 -8.14 16.19 -15.08
CA GLN A 184 -8.53 15.94 -13.70
C GLN A 184 -8.41 17.21 -12.86
N LEU A 185 -7.27 17.89 -12.90
CA LEU A 185 -6.96 19.05 -12.08
C LEU A 185 -7.93 20.23 -12.31
N TYR A 186 -8.43 20.39 -13.54
CA TYR A 186 -9.34 21.51 -13.89
C TYR A 186 -10.82 21.16 -13.82
N TYR A 187 -11.20 19.90 -14.07
CA TYR A 187 -12.61 19.52 -14.26
C TYR A 187 -13.13 18.46 -13.29
N LEU A 188 -12.26 17.73 -12.59
CA LEU A 188 -12.66 16.65 -11.68
C LEU A 188 -12.22 16.96 -10.25
N ASN A 189 -13.15 16.84 -9.30
CA ASN A 189 -12.83 16.96 -7.88
C ASN A 189 -12.25 15.67 -7.28
N ASN A 190 -11.92 14.66 -8.11
CA ASN A 190 -11.55 13.33 -7.66
C ASN A 190 -10.22 12.86 -8.28
N ASP A 191 -9.49 12.01 -7.57
CA ASP A 191 -8.22 11.42 -8.00
C ASP A 191 -8.35 10.22 -8.96
N LEU A 192 -9.27 10.31 -9.92
CA LEU A 192 -9.59 9.21 -10.85
C LEU A 192 -8.40 8.79 -11.71
N PHE A 193 -7.64 9.73 -12.26
CA PHE A 193 -6.52 9.50 -13.18
C PHE A 193 -5.16 9.57 -12.51
N PHE A 194 -5.09 10.09 -11.28
CA PHE A 194 -3.84 10.27 -10.56
C PHE A 194 -3.01 8.97 -10.43
N PRO A 195 -3.58 7.79 -10.11
CA PRO A 195 -2.81 6.54 -10.09
C PRO A 195 -2.18 6.22 -11.45
N PHE A 196 -2.92 6.45 -12.55
CA PHE A 196 -2.46 6.23 -13.91
C PHE A 196 -1.31 7.17 -14.25
N THR A 197 -1.48 8.46 -14.00
CA THR A 197 -0.46 9.47 -14.27
C THR A 197 0.82 9.20 -13.49
N LEU A 198 0.71 8.92 -12.20
CA LEU A 198 1.84 8.64 -11.34
C LEU A 198 2.58 7.36 -11.79
N GLY A 199 1.85 6.27 -12.04
CA GLY A 199 2.43 5.01 -12.47
C GLY A 199 3.19 5.13 -13.78
N ILE A 200 2.60 5.78 -14.78
CA ILE A 200 3.23 6.01 -16.09
C ILE A 200 4.45 6.92 -15.96
N THR A 201 4.36 8.01 -15.20
CA THR A 201 5.47 8.96 -15.02
C THR A 201 6.67 8.30 -14.34
N VAL A 202 6.44 7.57 -13.24
CA VAL A 202 7.51 6.88 -12.50
C VAL A 202 8.20 5.83 -13.39
N LEU A 203 7.43 5.03 -14.13
CA LEU A 203 8.01 4.00 -15.01
C LEU A 203 8.70 4.60 -16.22
N PHE A 204 8.15 5.67 -16.80
CA PHE A 204 8.82 6.40 -17.88
C PHE A 204 10.19 6.89 -17.44
N LEU A 205 10.30 7.52 -16.27
CA LEU A 205 11.58 7.99 -15.72
C LEU A 205 12.54 6.83 -15.47
N ALA A 206 12.06 5.77 -14.80
CA ALA A 206 12.87 4.60 -14.47
C ALA A 206 13.48 3.89 -15.70
N TYR A 207 12.80 3.93 -16.85
CA TYR A 207 13.26 3.30 -18.10
C TYR A 207 13.76 4.32 -19.15
N SER A 208 13.97 5.57 -18.79
CA SER A 208 14.53 6.60 -19.68
C SER A 208 15.81 7.22 -19.15
N LEU A 209 16.11 7.08 -17.86
CA LEU A 209 17.40 7.45 -17.32
C LEU A 209 18.44 6.36 -17.67
N PRO A 210 19.57 6.72 -18.29
CA PRO A 210 20.69 5.80 -18.44
C PRO A 210 21.26 5.53 -17.04
N PHE A 211 21.44 4.25 -16.72
CA PHE A 211 22.25 3.80 -15.58
C PHE A 211 23.66 3.50 -16.08
#